data_AF-A0A258BVI6-F1
#
_entry.id   AF-A0A258BVI6-F1
#
_cell.length_a   1.000
_cell.length_b   1.000
_cell.length_c   1.000
_cell.angle_alpha   90.00
_cell.angle_beta   90.00
_cell.angle_gamma   90.00
#
_symmetry.space_group_name_H-M   'P 1'
#
loop_
_entity.id
_entity.type
_entity.pdbx_description
1 polymer ?
#
loop_
_entity_poly.entity_id
_entity_poly.type
_entity_poly.pdbx_seq_one_letter_code
_entity_poly.pdbx_strand_id
1 'polypeptide(L)'
;MKPLCSTSVVVGNWGKYLLIAVFLMLASLATQAKEYEVEQQRIEQFFPQATHISEPEGEYQVRTLADGVGTVYGYAFQSIHVTDMPAYSGKPINMQILLDPAGAIVDAYMLEHHEPIVLIGIPEQKVHDFNAHYAGIRADQRVVVGRSSDKSAVTIDAVTGATVTVMVINEIVMRAAA
;
A
#
# COMPACT_ATOMS: atom_id res chain seq x y z
N MET A 1 48.63 38.62 -52.42
CA MET A 1 47.65 39.33 -51.58
C MET A 1 46.59 38.31 -51.16
N LYS A 2 46.49 37.97 -49.86
CA LYS A 2 45.49 37.01 -49.32
C LYS A 2 44.32 37.81 -48.71
N PRO A 3 43.06 37.38 -48.84
CA PRO A 3 41.93 38.07 -48.23
C PRO A 3 41.74 37.66 -46.76
N LEU A 4 41.33 38.62 -45.93
CA LEU A 4 40.92 38.45 -44.53
C LEU A 4 39.51 37.85 -44.47
N CYS A 5 39.33 36.74 -43.76
CA CYS A 5 38.02 36.18 -43.44
C CYS A 5 37.64 36.56 -42.00
N SER A 6 36.59 37.36 -41.86
CA SER A 6 35.95 37.73 -40.61
C SER A 6 35.01 36.61 -40.16
N THR A 7 35.12 36.16 -38.91
CA THR A 7 34.15 35.24 -38.29
C THR A 7 33.52 35.92 -37.07
N SER A 8 32.22 36.17 -37.17
CA SER A 8 31.37 36.63 -36.07
C SER A 8 31.06 35.46 -35.13
N VAL A 9 31.29 35.67 -33.83
CA VAL A 9 31.01 34.68 -32.78
C VAL A 9 29.51 34.73 -32.44
N VAL A 10 28.81 33.62 -32.67
CA VAL A 10 27.44 33.39 -32.19
C VAL A 10 27.53 33.00 -30.72
N VAL A 11 27.13 33.90 -29.81
CA VAL A 11 27.06 33.65 -28.37
C VAL A 11 25.83 32.77 -28.09
N GLY A 12 26.06 31.50 -27.78
CA GLY A 12 25.00 30.49 -27.58
C GLY A 12 24.26 30.64 -26.25
N ASN A 13 22.93 30.57 -26.30
CA ASN A 13 21.97 30.66 -25.17
C ASN A 13 22.01 29.44 -24.21
N TRP A 14 23.14 28.73 -24.11
CA TRP A 14 23.26 27.40 -23.50
C TRP A 14 22.92 27.39 -22.01
N GLY A 15 23.18 28.49 -21.29
CA GLY A 15 22.83 28.62 -19.88
C GLY A 15 21.32 28.59 -19.60
N LYS A 16 20.48 29.04 -20.53
CA LYS A 16 19.01 28.99 -20.38
C LYS A 16 18.47 27.57 -20.49
N TYR A 17 19.03 26.79 -21.43
CA TYR A 17 18.65 25.39 -21.60
C TYR A 17 19.12 24.53 -20.41
N LEU A 18 20.29 24.85 -19.83
CA LEU A 18 20.79 24.17 -18.63
C LEU A 18 19.86 24.41 -17.43
N LEU A 19 19.43 25.65 -17.21
CA LEU A 19 18.51 25.99 -16.11
C LEU A 19 17.14 25.32 -16.26
N ILE A 20 16.61 25.26 -17.48
CA ILE A 20 15.34 24.56 -17.76
C ILE A 20 15.49 23.05 -17.52
N ALA A 21 16.61 22.44 -17.92
CA ALA A 21 16.86 21.02 -17.69
C ALA A 21 16.99 20.68 -16.19
N VAL A 22 17.66 21.53 -15.41
CA VAL A 22 17.76 21.37 -13.94
C VAL A 22 16.40 21.52 -13.27
N PHE A 23 15.58 22.49 -13.72
CA PHE A 23 14.22 22.68 -13.19
C PHE A 23 13.30 21.48 -13.50
N LEU A 24 13.40 20.90 -14.71
CA LEU A 24 12.65 19.70 -15.09
C LEU A 24 13.10 18.45 -14.31
N MET A 25 14.39 18.30 -14.01
CA MET A 25 14.90 17.21 -13.16
C MET A 25 14.45 17.34 -11.70
N LEU A 26 14.33 18.55 -11.17
CA LEU A 26 13.83 18.79 -9.81
C LEU A 26 12.33 18.50 -9.70
N ALA A 27 11.55 18.73 -10.76
CA ALA A 27 10.13 18.44 -10.78
C ALA A 27 9.79 16.94 -10.84
N SER A 28 10.70 16.10 -11.37
CA SER A 28 10.48 14.64 -11.45
C SER A 28 10.69 13.88 -10.14
N LEU A 29 11.20 14.53 -9.08
CA LEU A 29 11.45 13.88 -7.78
C LEU A 29 10.22 13.83 -6.86
N ALA A 30 9.07 14.38 -7.29
CA ALA A 30 7.84 14.40 -6.50
C ALA A 30 6.80 13.41 -7.03
N THR A 31 7.12 12.12 -7.09
CA THR A 31 6.08 11.08 -7.06
C THR A 31 5.52 11.06 -5.64
N GLN A 32 4.51 11.89 -5.38
CA GLN A 32 3.80 11.88 -4.11
C GLN A 32 3.02 10.56 -4.00
N ALA A 33 3.27 9.78 -2.96
CA ALA A 33 2.41 8.65 -2.62
C ALA A 33 0.99 9.17 -2.38
N LYS A 34 -0.02 8.46 -2.87
CA LYS A 34 -1.41 8.81 -2.60
C LYS A 34 -1.66 8.60 -1.11
N GLU A 35 -1.94 9.69 -0.40
CA GLU A 35 -2.23 9.67 1.03
C GLU A 35 -3.72 9.43 1.24
N TYR A 36 -4.05 8.45 2.08
CA TYR A 36 -5.43 8.15 2.42
C TYR A 36 -5.68 8.57 3.87
N GLU A 37 -6.59 9.52 4.10
CA GLU A 37 -6.93 9.99 5.46
C GLU A 37 -7.33 8.83 6.38
N VAL A 38 -7.99 7.81 5.82
CA VAL A 38 -8.40 6.62 6.57
C VAL A 38 -7.21 5.81 7.11
N GLU A 39 -6.03 5.84 6.46
CA GLU A 39 -4.87 5.10 6.96
C GLU A 39 -4.45 5.55 8.35
N GLN A 40 -4.40 6.86 8.55
CA GLN A 40 -4.07 7.45 9.84
C GLN A 40 -5.15 7.14 10.87
N GLN A 41 -6.43 7.22 10.48
CA GLN A 41 -7.55 6.89 11.37
C GLN A 41 -7.48 5.43 11.86
N ARG A 42 -7.12 4.48 10.99
CA ARG A 42 -6.94 3.07 11.38
C ARG A 42 -5.76 2.91 12.34
N ILE A 43 -4.62 3.55 12.05
CA ILE A 43 -3.45 3.49 12.94
C ILE A 43 -3.80 4.03 14.33
N GLU A 44 -4.46 5.19 14.42
CA GLU A 44 -4.88 5.79 15.70
C GLU A 44 -5.91 4.91 16.44
N GLN A 45 -6.79 4.23 15.71
CA GLN A 45 -7.79 3.32 16.28
C GLN A 45 -7.14 2.08 16.92
N PHE A 46 -6.16 1.46 16.26
CA PHE A 46 -5.57 0.19 16.68
C PHE A 46 -4.28 0.33 17.50
N PHE A 47 -3.57 1.44 17.34
CA PHE A 47 -2.36 1.77 18.10
C PHE A 47 -2.44 3.18 18.70
N PRO A 48 -3.40 3.46 19.60
CA PRO A 48 -3.54 4.78 20.22
C PRO A 48 -2.29 5.22 21.02
N GLN A 49 -1.43 4.28 21.40
CA GLN A 49 -0.16 4.52 22.07
C GLN A 49 0.99 4.91 21.12
N ALA A 50 0.86 4.69 19.81
CA ALA A 50 1.89 5.00 18.84
C ALA A 50 1.85 6.50 18.48
N THR A 51 2.55 7.33 19.27
CA THR A 51 2.63 8.77 19.06
C THR A 51 3.62 9.20 17.97
N HIS A 52 4.38 8.26 17.43
CA HIS A 52 5.36 8.48 16.38
C HIS A 52 5.19 7.42 15.28
N ILE A 53 4.99 7.89 14.05
CA ILE A 53 4.91 7.07 12.84
C ILE A 53 6.13 7.42 12.00
N SER A 54 6.94 6.44 11.63
CA SER A 54 8.10 6.69 10.78
C SER A 54 7.70 7.12 9.36
N GLU A 55 8.66 7.68 8.63
CA GLU A 55 8.58 7.71 7.18
C GLU A 55 8.54 6.27 6.62
N PRO A 56 7.98 6.06 5.42
CA PRO A 56 8.00 4.75 4.78
C PRO A 56 9.44 4.32 4.46
N GLU A 57 9.83 3.13 4.92
CA GLU A 57 11.18 2.62 4.79
C GLU A 57 11.23 1.33 3.95
N GLY A 58 12.35 1.13 3.25
CA GLY A 58 12.64 -0.07 2.47
C GLY A 58 11.82 -0.19 1.18
N GLU A 59 11.92 -1.37 0.56
CA GLU A 59 11.23 -1.69 -0.70
C GLU A 59 9.71 -1.65 -0.56
N TYR A 60 9.19 -2.13 0.58
CA TYR A 60 7.77 -2.27 0.84
C TYR A 60 7.13 -1.05 1.53
N GLN A 61 7.90 0.03 1.70
CA GLN A 61 7.42 1.29 2.29
C GLN A 61 6.78 1.09 3.67
N VAL A 62 7.41 0.28 4.51
CA VAL A 62 6.90 -0.05 5.85
C VAL A 62 7.11 1.15 6.77
N ARG A 63 6.06 1.50 7.50
CA ARG A 63 6.10 2.49 8.58
C ARG A 63 6.16 1.77 9.92
N THR A 64 7.07 2.20 10.77
CA THR A 64 7.18 1.74 12.16
C THR A 64 6.29 2.60 13.04
N LEU A 65 5.49 1.95 13.89
CA LEU A 65 4.58 2.60 14.84
C LEU A 65 5.21 2.52 16.23
N ALA A 66 5.60 3.67 16.79
CA ALA A 66 6.30 3.75 18.06
C ALA A 66 5.77 4.88 18.97
N ASP A 67 6.13 4.87 20.25
CA ASP A 67 5.93 6.03 21.13
C ASP A 67 7.11 7.02 21.08
N GLY A 68 6.97 8.15 21.78
CA GLY A 68 8.00 9.18 21.89
C GLY A 68 9.28 8.76 22.63
N VAL A 69 9.33 7.57 23.25
CA VAL A 69 10.55 7.02 23.87
C VAL A 69 11.20 5.91 23.04
N GLY A 70 10.60 5.54 21.91
CA GLY A 70 11.14 4.58 20.95
C GLY A 70 10.64 3.14 21.12
N THR A 71 9.61 2.90 21.94
CA THR A 71 8.98 1.57 22.04
C THR A 71 8.18 1.30 20.77
N VAL A 72 8.51 0.21 20.06
CA VAL A 72 7.79 -0.20 18.84
C VAL A 72 6.56 -1.03 19.22
N TYR A 73 5.39 -0.59 18.75
CA TYR A 73 4.11 -1.27 18.95
C TYR A 73 3.63 -2.03 17.73
N GLY A 74 4.17 -1.74 16.55
CA GLY A 74 3.75 -2.41 15.33
C GLY A 74 4.29 -1.79 14.06
N TYR A 75 3.76 -2.27 12.96
CA TYR A 75 4.14 -1.88 11.61
C TYR A 75 2.89 -1.64 10.76
N ALA A 76 2.96 -0.65 9.87
CA ALA A 76 1.90 -0.33 8.93
C ALA A 76 2.47 -0.26 7.51
N PHE A 77 1.79 -0.85 6.55
CA PHE A 77 2.17 -0.77 5.14
C PHE A 77 0.95 -1.01 4.23
N GLN A 78 1.12 -0.72 2.94
CA GLN A 78 0.09 -0.96 1.94
C GLN A 78 0.46 -2.18 1.09
N SER A 79 -0.53 -3.03 0.83
CA SER A 79 -0.33 -4.26 0.05
C SER A 79 0.15 -3.98 -1.37
N ILE A 80 -0.20 -2.83 -1.96
CA ILE A 80 0.20 -2.45 -3.32
C ILE A 80 1.72 -2.24 -3.47
N HIS A 81 2.43 -2.01 -2.36
CA HIS A 81 3.90 -1.92 -2.36
C HIS A 81 4.57 -3.29 -2.25
N VAL A 82 3.81 -4.35 -1.93
CA VAL A 82 4.32 -5.72 -1.76
C VAL A 82 3.90 -6.62 -2.92
N THR A 83 2.66 -6.46 -3.41
CA THR A 83 2.12 -7.25 -4.52
C THR A 83 1.16 -6.43 -5.38
N ASP A 84 1.26 -6.62 -6.69
CA ASP A 84 0.42 -5.97 -7.71
C ASP A 84 -0.72 -6.88 -8.20
N MET A 85 -1.16 -7.83 -7.35
CA MET A 85 -2.07 -8.88 -7.77
C MET A 85 -3.41 -8.31 -8.28
N PRO A 86 -3.81 -8.62 -9.53
CA PRO A 86 -5.06 -8.14 -10.10
C PRO A 86 -6.24 -8.87 -9.47
N ALA A 87 -7.32 -8.14 -9.21
CA ALA A 87 -8.60 -8.68 -8.78
C ALA A 87 -9.55 -8.91 -9.98
N TYR A 88 -10.84 -9.16 -9.73
CA TYR A 88 -11.81 -9.48 -10.79
C TYR A 88 -11.95 -8.35 -11.82
N SER A 89 -11.83 -7.10 -11.37
CA SER A 89 -11.81 -5.90 -12.24
C SER A 89 -10.56 -5.78 -13.12
N GLY A 90 -9.55 -6.65 -12.94
CA GLY A 90 -8.25 -6.55 -13.59
C GLY A 90 -7.34 -5.48 -13.00
N LYS A 91 -7.79 -4.76 -11.96
CA LYS A 91 -7.00 -3.79 -11.19
C LYS A 91 -6.66 -4.35 -9.81
N PRO A 92 -5.54 -3.94 -9.20
CA PRO A 92 -5.21 -4.34 -7.83
C PRO A 92 -6.19 -3.75 -6.82
N ILE A 93 -6.34 -4.44 -5.68
CA ILE A 93 -7.00 -3.93 -4.48
C ILE A 93 -5.90 -3.46 -3.52
N ASN A 94 -6.02 -2.25 -3.02
CA ASN A 94 -5.07 -1.71 -2.06
C ASN A 94 -5.59 -1.93 -0.63
N MET A 95 -4.82 -2.66 0.16
CA MET A 95 -5.10 -2.95 1.56
C MET A 95 -4.07 -2.26 2.44
N GLN A 96 -4.49 -1.60 3.51
CA GLN A 96 -3.60 -1.25 4.62
C GLN A 96 -3.50 -2.48 5.54
N ILE A 97 -2.27 -2.87 5.86
CA ILE A 97 -2.01 -3.98 6.78
C ILE A 97 -1.29 -3.43 8.00
N LEU A 98 -1.83 -3.74 9.16
CA LEU A 98 -1.30 -3.39 10.47
C LEU A 98 -0.83 -4.68 11.16
N LEU A 99 0.45 -4.74 11.53
CA LEU A 99 1.04 -5.88 12.23
C LEU A 99 1.51 -5.47 13.62
N ASP A 100 1.40 -6.37 14.58
CA ASP A 100 2.13 -6.27 15.84
C ASP A 100 3.60 -6.70 15.66
N PRO A 101 4.48 -6.50 16.67
CA PRO A 101 5.89 -6.86 16.56
C PRO A 101 6.15 -8.37 16.48
N ALA A 102 5.15 -9.20 16.78
CA ALA A 102 5.21 -10.65 16.66
C ALA A 102 4.73 -11.16 15.29
N GLY A 103 4.32 -10.25 14.39
CA GLY A 103 3.81 -10.57 13.07
C GLY A 103 2.35 -11.05 13.06
N ALA A 104 1.57 -10.77 14.12
CA ALA A 104 0.13 -10.96 14.09
C ALA A 104 -0.56 -9.77 13.44
N ILE A 105 -1.53 -10.04 12.58
CA ILE A 105 -2.36 -9.02 11.94
C ILE A 105 -3.24 -8.40 13.01
N VAL A 106 -3.10 -7.10 13.20
CA VAL A 106 -3.95 -6.30 14.09
C VAL A 106 -5.16 -5.79 13.32
N ASP A 107 -4.95 -5.36 12.07
CA ASP A 107 -5.98 -4.90 11.16
C ASP A 107 -5.58 -5.10 9.70
N ALA A 108 -6.56 -5.35 8.85
CA ALA A 108 -6.41 -5.37 7.40
C ALA A 108 -7.57 -4.58 6.79
N TYR A 109 -7.32 -3.38 6.28
CA TYR A 109 -8.37 -2.47 5.85
C TYR A 109 -8.29 -2.18 4.35
N MET A 110 -9.43 -2.21 3.65
CA MET A 110 -9.45 -1.97 2.20
C MET A 110 -9.47 -0.46 1.94
N LEU A 111 -8.37 0.09 1.43
CA LEU A 111 -8.20 1.52 1.14
C LEU A 111 -8.82 1.91 -0.21
N GLU A 112 -8.64 1.05 -1.20
CA GLU A 112 -9.13 1.30 -2.55
C GLU A 112 -9.39 -0.02 -3.28
N HIS A 113 -10.53 -0.09 -3.96
CA HIS A 113 -10.84 -1.18 -4.86
C HIS A 113 -11.61 -0.65 -6.08
N HIS A 114 -11.56 -1.42 -7.16
CA HIS A 114 -12.33 -1.15 -8.38
C HIS A 114 -13.25 -2.32 -8.74
N GLU A 115 -13.50 -3.19 -7.76
CA GLU A 115 -14.35 -4.36 -7.91
C GLU A 115 -15.82 -3.98 -8.15
N PRO A 116 -16.55 -4.71 -9.02
CA PRO A 116 -17.95 -4.45 -9.29
C PRO A 116 -18.90 -4.89 -8.15
N ILE A 117 -18.42 -5.03 -6.90
CA ILE A 117 -19.21 -5.51 -5.75
C ILE A 117 -20.44 -4.63 -5.46
N VAL A 118 -20.32 -3.31 -5.68
CA VAL A 118 -21.43 -2.36 -5.49
C VAL A 118 -22.46 -2.49 -6.62
N LEU A 119 -22.02 -2.82 -7.84
CA LEU A 119 -22.91 -3.02 -9.00
C LEU A 119 -23.80 -4.25 -8.83
N ILE A 120 -23.34 -5.26 -8.08
CA ILE A 120 -24.11 -6.47 -7.73
C ILE A 120 -24.87 -6.33 -6.41
N GLY A 121 -24.86 -5.14 -5.79
CA GLY A 121 -25.66 -4.83 -4.59
C GLY A 121 -25.07 -5.32 -3.26
N ILE A 122 -23.77 -5.65 -3.21
CA ILE A 122 -23.11 -6.03 -1.97
C ILE A 122 -22.56 -4.77 -1.31
N PRO A 123 -22.99 -4.44 -0.07
CA PRO A 123 -22.44 -3.31 0.66
C PRO A 123 -20.95 -3.53 0.91
N GLU A 124 -20.14 -2.50 0.65
CA GLU A 124 -18.70 -2.51 0.93
C GLU A 124 -18.39 -2.87 2.39
N GLN A 125 -19.26 -2.46 3.31
CA GLN A 125 -19.19 -2.83 4.72
C GLN A 125 -19.05 -4.35 4.94
N LYS A 126 -19.69 -5.19 4.13
CA LYS A 126 -19.56 -6.65 4.28
C LYS A 126 -18.14 -7.15 3.98
N VAL A 127 -17.39 -6.45 3.13
CA VAL A 127 -15.99 -6.75 2.86
C VAL A 127 -15.13 -6.29 4.02
N HIS A 128 -15.40 -5.12 4.60
CA HIS A 128 -14.73 -4.67 5.82
C HIS A 128 -15.00 -5.59 7.01
N ASP A 129 -16.24 -6.06 7.18
CA ASP A 129 -16.60 -7.04 8.20
C ASP A 129 -15.88 -8.38 7.98
N PHE A 130 -15.73 -8.80 6.72
CA PHE A 130 -14.92 -9.96 6.36
C PHE A 130 -13.44 -9.77 6.75
N ASN A 131 -12.87 -8.61 6.47
CA ASN A 131 -11.46 -8.34 6.77
C ASN A 131 -11.18 -8.28 8.28
N ALA A 132 -12.18 -7.92 9.10
CA ALA A 132 -12.01 -7.93 10.56
C ALA A 132 -11.66 -9.33 11.12
N HIS A 133 -11.92 -10.41 10.38
CA HIS A 133 -11.52 -11.77 10.77
C HIS A 133 -10.01 -12.03 10.72
N TYR A 134 -9.20 -11.16 10.10
CA TYR A 134 -7.74 -11.32 10.12
C TYR A 134 -7.12 -10.96 11.48
N ALA A 135 -7.84 -10.21 12.32
CA ALA A 135 -7.32 -9.79 13.63
C ALA A 135 -6.88 -11.01 14.48
N GLY A 136 -5.61 -11.01 14.89
CA GLY A 136 -4.97 -12.06 15.68
C GLY A 136 -4.42 -13.24 14.87
N ILE A 137 -4.63 -13.28 13.55
CA ILE A 137 -3.98 -14.28 12.69
C ILE A 137 -2.52 -13.89 12.48
N ARG A 138 -1.60 -14.84 12.65
CA ARG A 138 -0.18 -14.61 12.34
C ARG A 138 0.05 -14.65 10.84
N ALA A 139 0.93 -13.78 10.35
CA ALA A 139 1.31 -13.70 8.94
C ALA A 139 1.85 -15.02 8.36
N ASP A 140 2.44 -15.87 9.21
CA ASP A 140 2.97 -17.19 8.84
C ASP A 140 1.92 -18.31 8.82
N GLN A 141 0.66 -18.03 9.20
CA GLN A 141 -0.42 -19.01 9.18
C GLN A 141 -1.10 -19.09 7.82
N ARG A 142 -1.61 -20.28 7.50
CA ARG A 142 -2.43 -20.48 6.32
C ARG A 142 -3.88 -20.13 6.60
N VAL A 143 -4.43 -19.18 5.86
CA VAL A 143 -5.84 -18.80 5.92
C VAL A 143 -6.59 -19.31 4.70
N VAL A 144 -7.76 -19.92 4.91
CA VAL A 144 -8.64 -20.44 3.86
C VAL A 144 -10.02 -19.79 3.98
N VAL A 145 -10.50 -19.25 2.86
CA VAL A 145 -11.86 -18.70 2.79
C VAL A 145 -12.87 -19.83 2.57
N GLY A 146 -13.90 -19.90 3.40
CA GLY A 146 -14.92 -20.94 3.41
C GLY A 146 -14.52 -22.16 4.24
N ARG A 147 -14.85 -23.37 3.76
CA ARG A 147 -14.60 -24.61 4.50
C ARG A 147 -13.27 -25.24 4.08
N SER A 148 -12.50 -25.66 5.08
CA SER A 148 -11.29 -26.47 4.91
C SER A 148 -11.39 -27.77 5.72
N SER A 149 -10.87 -28.87 5.19
CA SER A 149 -10.66 -30.12 5.94
C SER A 149 -9.34 -30.14 6.70
N ASP A 150 -8.46 -29.16 6.43
CA ASP A 150 -7.17 -28.98 7.08
C ASP A 150 -7.37 -28.32 8.45
N LYS A 151 -7.08 -29.07 9.53
CA LYS A 151 -7.21 -28.58 10.91
C LYS A 151 -6.14 -27.57 11.30
N SER A 152 -5.07 -27.44 10.53
CA SER A 152 -3.99 -26.49 10.77
C SER A 152 -4.24 -25.13 10.12
N ALA A 153 -5.19 -25.05 9.18
CA ALA A 153 -5.58 -23.81 8.53
C ALA A 153 -6.58 -23.03 9.38
N VAL A 154 -6.42 -21.71 9.41
CA VAL A 154 -7.45 -20.81 9.92
C VAL A 154 -8.51 -20.64 8.84
N THR A 155 -9.78 -20.82 9.18
CA THR A 155 -10.90 -20.66 8.24
C THR A 155 -11.67 -19.39 8.54
N ILE A 156 -11.96 -18.61 7.51
CA ILE A 156 -12.79 -17.40 7.58
C ILE A 156 -13.97 -17.54 6.61
N ASP A 157 -15.16 -17.09 7.01
CA ASP A 157 -16.36 -17.27 6.20
C ASP A 157 -16.33 -16.41 4.93
N ALA A 158 -16.85 -16.94 3.83
CA ALA A 158 -16.95 -16.19 2.57
C ALA A 158 -18.10 -15.17 2.61
N VAL A 159 -17.96 -14.07 1.86
CA VAL A 159 -19.06 -13.11 1.65
C VAL A 159 -19.93 -13.57 0.49
N THR A 160 -21.23 -13.79 0.75
CA THR A 160 -22.20 -14.19 -0.28
C THR A 160 -22.23 -13.17 -1.43
N GLY A 161 -21.97 -13.65 -2.65
CA GLY A 161 -21.95 -12.85 -3.88
C GLY A 161 -20.62 -12.13 -4.15
N ALA A 162 -19.69 -12.11 -3.21
CA ALA A 162 -18.35 -11.51 -3.37
C ALA A 162 -17.22 -12.55 -3.16
N THR A 163 -17.51 -13.84 -3.31
CA THR A 163 -16.57 -14.93 -3.02
C THR A 163 -15.24 -14.79 -3.74
N VAL A 164 -15.24 -14.42 -5.02
CA VAL A 164 -14.00 -14.23 -5.80
C VAL A 164 -13.17 -13.08 -5.23
N THR A 165 -13.80 -11.94 -4.98
CA THR A 165 -13.15 -10.77 -4.39
C THR A 165 -12.53 -11.08 -3.03
N VAL A 166 -13.26 -11.76 -2.13
CA VAL A 166 -12.72 -12.07 -0.80
C VAL A 166 -11.62 -13.13 -0.81
N MET A 167 -11.62 -14.06 -1.78
CA MET A 167 -10.50 -14.98 -2.00
C MET A 167 -9.24 -14.23 -2.47
N VAL A 168 -9.39 -13.26 -3.36
CA VAL A 168 -8.27 -12.41 -3.80
C VAL A 168 -7.77 -11.55 -2.64
N ILE A 169 -8.65 -10.95 -1.84
CA ILE A 169 -8.26 -10.18 -0.66
C ILE A 169 -7.47 -11.05 0.33
N ASN A 170 -7.91 -12.29 0.58
CA ASN A 170 -7.16 -13.23 1.43
C ASN A 170 -5.76 -13.49 0.91
N GLU A 171 -5.62 -13.72 -0.39
CA GLU A 171 -4.30 -13.92 -1.01
C GLU A 171 -3.44 -12.64 -0.92
N ILE A 172 -4.02 -11.45 -1.14
CA ILE A 172 -3.31 -10.16 -0.99
C ILE A 172 -2.80 -9.99 0.44
N VAL A 173 -3.68 -10.15 1.43
CA VAL A 173 -3.35 -9.93 2.84
C VAL A 173 -2.29 -10.92 3.29
N MET A 174 -2.48 -12.22 3.04
CA MET A 174 -1.55 -13.24 3.53
C MET A 174 -0.22 -13.21 2.80
N ARG A 175 -0.20 -12.88 1.50
CA ARG A 175 1.06 -12.74 0.75
C ARG A 175 1.82 -11.47 1.11
N ALA A 176 1.11 -10.39 1.40
CA ALA A 176 1.75 -9.12 1.75
C ALA A 176 2.26 -9.11 3.21
N ALA A 177 1.65 -9.89 4.09
CA ALA A 177 2.05 -9.98 5.50
C ALA A 177 3.20 -10.98 5.76
N ALA A 178 3.29 -12.07 4.98
CA ALA A 178 4.24 -13.16 5.16
C ALA A 178 5.69 -12.79 4.81
#